data_AF-A0A9D1K2F8-F1
#
_entry.id   AF-A0A9D1K2F8-F1
#
_cell.length_a   1.000
_cell.length_b   1.000
_cell.length_c   1.000
_cell.angle_alpha   90.00
_cell.angle_beta   90.00
_cell.angle_gamma   90.00
#
_symmetry.space_group_name_H-M   'P 1'
#
loop_
_entity.id
_entity.type
_entity.pdbx_description
1 polymer ?
#
loop_
_entity_poly.entity_id
_entity_poly.type
_entity_poly.pdbx_seq_one_letter_code
_entity_poly.pdbx_strand_id
1 'polypeptide(L)' 'MGLNDINSLSHTRWNCKYHIVFAPKYRRKVFYQEKRAAIGK' A
#
# COMPACT_ATOMS: atom_id res chain seq x y z
N MET A 1 -10.54 6.06 -19.13
CA MET A 1 -9.81 7.34 -19.13
C MET A 1 -9.67 7.78 -17.69
N GLY A 2 -8.50 7.57 -17.08
CA GLY A 2 -8.30 7.80 -15.64
C GLY A 2 -7.12 8.73 -15.42
N LEU A 3 -7.42 9.84 -14.75
CA LEU A 3 -6.62 11.03 -14.48
C LEU A 3 -5.16 10.75 -14.11
N ASN A 4 -4.26 11.60 -14.65
CA ASN A 4 -2.81 11.63 -14.48
C ASN A 4 -2.29 11.30 -13.06
N ASP A 5 -2.03 10.03 -12.74
CA ASP A 5 -1.32 9.60 -11.51
C ASP A 5 0.21 9.79 -11.61
N ILE A 6 0.65 10.80 -12.34
CA ILE A 6 2.07 11.09 -12.55
C ILE A 6 2.39 12.34 -11.77
N ASN A 7 3.15 12.17 -10.69
CA ASN A 7 3.70 13.29 -9.93
C ASN A 7 4.88 13.88 -10.69
N SER A 8 5.07 15.20 -10.61
CA SER A 8 6.18 15.89 -11.27
C SER A 8 6.82 16.97 -10.42
N LEU A 9 8.15 16.98 -10.40
CA LEU A 9 9.05 18.07 -10.00
C LEU A 9 9.73 18.64 -11.25
N SER A 10 10.48 19.74 -11.08
CA SER A 10 11.14 20.49 -12.17
C SER A 10 11.99 19.63 -13.12
N HIS A 11 12.57 18.52 -12.63
CA HIS A 11 13.39 17.61 -13.44
C HIS A 11 13.04 16.13 -13.26
N THR A 12 11.88 15.82 -12.68
CA THR A 12 11.54 14.41 -12.43
C THR A 12 10.05 14.19 -12.52
N ARG A 13 9.64 13.11 -13.17
CA ARG A 13 8.25 12.65 -13.21
C ARG A 13 8.23 11.21 -12.77
N TRP A 14 7.32 10.83 -11.88
CA TRP A 14 7.23 9.48 -11.38
C TRP A 14 5.80 9.04 -11.16
N ASN A 15 5.60 7.73 -11.25
CA ASN A 15 4.35 7.05 -10.99
C ASN A 15 4.64 5.91 -10.00
N CYS A 16 4.66 6.26 -8.71
CA CYS A 16 5.06 5.38 -7.62
C CYS A 16 3.86 4.57 -7.10
N LYS A 17 3.32 3.68 -7.94
CA LYS A 17 2.25 2.75 -7.55
C LYS A 17 2.84 1.41 -7.14
N TYR A 18 2.51 0.95 -5.93
CA TYR A 18 3.01 -0.31 -5.40
C TYR A 18 1.87 -1.15 -4.80
N HIS A 19 1.94 -2.46 -5.02
CA HIS A 19 1.06 -3.44 -4.37
C HIS A 19 1.86 -4.14 -3.27
N ILE A 20 1.79 -3.60 -2.05
CA ILE A 20 2.53 -4.09 -0.89
C ILE A 20 1.62 -5.01 -0.07
N VAL A 21 2.07 -6.24 0.18
CA VAL A 21 1.30 -7.27 0.91
C VAL A 21 2.09 -7.78 2.10
N PHE A 22 1.43 -7.88 3.25
CA PHE A 22 2.00 -8.42 4.48
C PHE A 22 1.32 -9.74 4.85
N ALA A 23 2.13 -10.75 5.20
CA ALA A 23 1.65 -12.05 5.65
C ALA A 23 2.25 -12.41 7.02
N PRO A 24 1.43 -12.86 7.99
CA PRO A 24 1.92 -13.27 9.30
C PRO A 24 2.71 -14.58 9.20
N LYS A 25 3.73 -14.73 10.06
CA LYS A 25 4.48 -15.98 10.20
C LYS A 25 3.50 -17.13 10.49
N TYR A 26 3.63 -18.23 9.74
CA TYR A 26 2.71 -19.39 9.77
C TYR A 26 1.25 -19.08 9.40
N ARG A 27 0.97 -17.97 8.69
CA ARG A 27 -0.37 -17.55 8.26
C ARG A 27 -1.40 -17.47 9.40
N ARG A 28 -0.93 -17.20 10.62
CA ARG A 28 -1.78 -17.09 11.81
C ARG A 28 -2.74 -15.90 11.67
N LYS A 29 -3.96 -16.05 12.19
CA LYS A 29 -4.98 -14.99 12.20
C LYS A 29 -4.75 -13.93 13.29
N VAL A 30 -3.52 -13.42 13.42
CA VAL A 30 -3.12 -12.49 14.50
C VAL A 30 -3.64 -11.07 14.27
N PHE A 31 -3.79 -10.67 13.00
CA PHE A 31 -4.16 -9.31 12.62
C PHE A 31 -5.65 -9.16 12.26
N TYR A 32 -6.50 -10.00 12.83
CA TYR A 32 -7.95 -9.95 12.62
C TYR A 32 -8.60 -9.07 13.69
N GLN A 33 -9.85 -8.67 13.44
CA GLN A 33 -10.66 -7.83 14.35
C GLN A 33 -9.93 -6.53 14.73
N GLU A 34 -9.71 -6.31 16.02
CA GLU A 34 -9.14 -5.08 16.58
C GLU A 34 -7.72 -4.79 16.06
N LYS A 35 -6.94 -5.84 15.80
CA LYS A 35 -5.54 -5.72 15.33
C LYS A 35 -5.41 -5.41 13.84
N ARG A 36 -6.52 -5.42 13.10
CA ARG A 36 -6.53 -5.08 11.67
C ARG A 36 -6.14 -3.63 11.42
N ALA A 37 -6.59 -2.72 12.30
CA ALA A 37 -6.31 -1.29 12.18
C ALA A 37 -4.82 -0.95 12.17
N ALA A 38 -3.98 -1.80 12.79
CA ALA A 38 -2.53 -1.60 12.85
C ALA A 38 -1.80 -1.92 11.54
N ILE A 39 -2.38 -2.73 10.65
CA ILE A 39 -1.76 -3.10 9.36
C ILE A 39 -2.11 -2.10 8.25
N GLY A 40 -3.26 -1.45 8.36
CA GLY A 40 -3.80 -0.55 7.36
C GLY A 40 -5.32 -0.61 7.37
N LYS A 41 -5.95 0.37 6.73
CA LYS A 41 -7.39 0.33 6.42
C LYS A 41 -7.64 -0.62 5.26
#